data_AF-A0A6N2KGH6-F1
#
_entry.id   AF-A0A6N2KGH6-F1
#
_cell.length_a   1.000
_cell.length_b   1.000
_cell.length_c   1.000
_cell.angle_alpha   90.00
_cell.angle_beta   90.00
_cell.angle_gamma   90.00
#
_symmetry.space_group_name_H-M   'P 1'
#
loop_
_entity.id
_entity.type
_entity.pdbx_description
1 polymer ?
#
loop_
_entity_poly.entity_id
_entity_poly.type
_entity_poly.pdbx_seq_one_letter_code
_entity_poly.pdbx_strand_id
1 'polypeptide(L)'
;MIKASEACQLLKNSSSMKLGLALERVSEILPGHEFASVRAGVEMALIDAVAKSISVPLWILFGGASDCITTDITIPIVSPAEAAELGLQSIGNKIPNFKVEGGKEP
;
A
#
# COMPACT_ATOMS: atom_id res chain seq x y z
N MET A 1 15.51 -5.63 -8.85
CA MET A 1 15.97 -4.22 -8.85
C MET A 1 16.15 -3.62 -10.25
N ILE A 2 16.66 -4.35 -11.25
CA ILE A 2 16.93 -3.81 -12.62
C ILE A 2 15.70 -3.12 -13.24
N LYS A 3 14.55 -3.78 -13.20
CA LYS A 3 13.29 -3.26 -13.77
C LYS A 3 12.77 -1.97 -13.13
N ALA A 4 12.94 -1.81 -11.81
CA ALA A 4 12.62 -0.56 -11.14
C ALA A 4 13.52 0.59 -11.62
N SER A 5 14.80 0.30 -11.85
CA SER A 5 15.75 1.28 -12.40
C SER A 5 15.37 1.71 -13.81
N GLU A 6 14.93 0.78 -14.67
CA GLU A 6 14.45 1.09 -16.03
C GLU A 6 13.25 2.04 -15.99
N ALA A 7 12.24 1.75 -15.16
CA ALA A 7 11.09 2.62 -15.00
C ALA A 7 11.49 4.02 -14.50
N CYS A 8 12.38 4.10 -13.52
CA CYS A 8 12.92 5.38 -13.03
C CYS A 8 13.69 6.15 -14.13
N GLN A 9 14.50 5.46 -14.94
CA GLN A 9 15.26 6.07 -16.02
C GLN A 9 14.32 6.66 -17.08
N LEU A 10 13.26 5.92 -17.45
CA LEU A 10 12.24 6.38 -18.38
C LEU A 10 11.57 7.67 -17.87
N LEU A 11 11.16 7.68 -16.59
CA LEU A 11 10.52 8.85 -15.98
C LEU A 11 11.45 10.07 -15.95
N LYS A 12 12.73 9.88 -15.59
CA LYS A 12 13.74 10.95 -15.56
C LYS A 12 14.02 11.55 -16.93
N ASN A 13 13.99 10.73 -17.99
CA ASN A 13 14.29 11.16 -19.35
C ASN A 13 13.07 11.67 -20.11
N SER A 14 11.89 11.62 -19.51
CA SER A 14 10.66 12.05 -20.16
C SER A 14 10.40 13.55 -19.99
N SER A 15 9.75 14.16 -20.98
CA SER A 15 9.18 15.50 -20.83
C SER A 15 7.97 15.49 -19.88
N SER A 16 7.55 16.67 -19.43
CA SER A 16 6.35 16.83 -18.61
C SER A 16 5.15 16.16 -19.26
N MET A 17 4.46 15.31 -18.51
CA MET A 17 3.30 14.57 -18.99
C MET A 17 2.20 14.49 -17.93
N LYS A 18 0.99 14.13 -18.38
CA LYS A 18 -0.13 13.84 -17.48
C LYS A 18 0.16 12.57 -16.68
N LEU A 19 -0.26 12.54 -15.41
CA LEU A 19 -0.08 11.38 -14.54
C LEU A 19 -0.57 10.07 -15.18
N GLY A 20 -1.75 10.08 -15.81
CA GLY A 20 -2.29 8.88 -16.49
C GLY A 20 -1.36 8.30 -17.55
N LEU A 21 -0.69 9.15 -18.34
CA LEU A 21 0.28 8.71 -19.35
C LEU A 21 1.57 8.19 -18.70
N ALA A 22 1.98 8.77 -17.57
CA ALA A 22 3.14 8.27 -16.81
C ALA A 22 2.87 6.86 -16.26
N LEU A 23 1.67 6.62 -15.72
CA LEU A 23 1.26 5.30 -15.22
C LEU A 23 1.17 4.27 -16.36
N GLU A 24 0.60 4.65 -17.50
CA GLU A 24 0.56 3.79 -18.70
C GLU A 24 1.96 3.35 -19.14
N ARG A 25 2.91 4.29 -19.26
CA ARG A 25 4.30 3.99 -19.61
C ARG A 25 5.01 3.11 -18.58
N VAL A 26 4.74 3.32 -17.29
CA VAL A 26 5.29 2.45 -16.23
C VAL A 26 4.72 1.03 -16.38
N SER A 27 3.44 0.89 -16.72
CA SER A 27 2.81 -0.41 -16.94
C SER A 27 3.38 -1.18 -18.14
N GLU A 28 3.83 -0.49 -19.18
CA GLU A 28 4.50 -1.07 -20.35
C GLU A 28 5.87 -1.67 -19.98
N ILE A 29 6.65 -0.98 -19.12
CA ILE A 29 7.98 -1.43 -18.67
C ILE A 29 7.89 -2.54 -17.63
N LEU A 30 6.86 -2.48 -16.79
CA LEU A 30 6.60 -3.41 -15.70
C LEU A 30 5.30 -4.17 -15.97
N PRO A 31 5.21 -5.05 -16.99
CA PRO A 31 3.96 -5.72 -17.34
C PRO A 31 3.60 -6.90 -16.42
N GLY A 32 2.34 -7.34 -16.45
CA GLY A 32 1.93 -8.61 -15.86
C GLY A 32 2.02 -8.68 -14.32
N HIS A 33 1.86 -9.90 -13.80
CA HIS A 33 1.84 -10.16 -12.36
C HIS A 33 3.24 -10.25 -11.73
N GLU A 34 4.24 -10.68 -12.50
CA GLU A 34 5.62 -10.83 -12.03
C GLU A 34 6.23 -9.51 -11.52
N PHE A 35 5.80 -8.38 -12.07
CA PHE A 35 6.24 -7.04 -11.66
C PHE A 35 5.20 -6.29 -10.83
N ALA A 36 4.10 -6.93 -10.40
CA ALA A 36 2.98 -6.23 -9.76
C ALA A 36 3.40 -5.42 -8.52
N SER A 37 4.25 -5.99 -7.66
CA SER A 37 4.74 -5.30 -6.46
C SER A 37 5.63 -4.10 -6.78
N VAL A 38 6.53 -4.24 -7.76
CA VAL A 38 7.42 -3.16 -8.21
C VAL A 38 6.61 -2.05 -8.87
N ARG A 39 5.66 -2.42 -9.76
CA ARG A 39 4.76 -1.49 -10.44
C ARG A 39 3.93 -0.70 -9.42
N ALA A 40 3.30 -1.39 -8.48
CA ALA A 40 2.54 -0.75 -7.41
C ALA A 40 3.41 0.27 -6.64
N GLY A 41 4.65 -0.08 -6.28
CA GLY A 41 5.57 0.83 -5.62
C GLY A 41 5.87 2.11 -6.42
N VAL A 42 6.15 1.97 -7.72
CA VAL A 42 6.44 3.10 -8.61
C VAL A 42 5.20 3.98 -8.83
N GLU A 43 4.05 3.36 -9.10
CA GLU A 43 2.79 4.07 -9.32
C GLU A 43 2.33 4.82 -8.06
N MET A 44 2.43 4.21 -6.88
CA MET A 44 2.15 4.87 -5.60
C MET A 44 3.03 6.10 -5.40
N ALA A 45 4.34 6.01 -5.71
CA ALA A 45 5.25 7.15 -5.59
C ALA A 45 4.91 8.28 -6.56
N LEU A 46 4.47 7.97 -7.78
CA LEU A 46 4.04 8.98 -8.76
C LEU A 46 2.77 9.71 -8.30
N ILE A 47 1.77 8.97 -7.81
CA ILE A 47 0.53 9.54 -7.31
C ILE A 47 0.81 10.43 -6.08
N ASP A 48 1.64 9.96 -5.15
CA ASP A 48 2.07 10.73 -3.98
C ASP A 48 2.82 12.01 -4.37
N ALA A 49 3.73 11.94 -5.34
CA ALA A 49 4.44 13.12 -5.85
C ALA A 49 3.49 14.16 -6.46
N VAL A 50 2.47 13.73 -7.20
CA VAL A 50 1.45 14.64 -7.77
C VAL A 50 0.60 15.26 -6.66
N ALA A 51 0.15 14.47 -5.69
CA ALA A 51 -0.63 14.97 -4.56
C ALA A 51 0.16 16.03 -3.75
N LYS A 52 1.44 15.75 -3.50
CA LYS A 52 2.37 16.69 -2.86
C LYS A 52 2.59 17.96 -3.67
N SER A 53 2.73 17.87 -5.00
CA SER A 53 2.98 19.04 -5.84
C SER A 53 1.80 20.02 -5.87
N ILE A 54 0.58 19.54 -5.65
CA ILE A 54 -0.62 20.36 -5.52
C ILE A 54 -1.05 20.60 -4.06
N SER A 55 -0.25 20.15 -3.08
CA SER A 55 -0.52 20.28 -1.63
C SER A 55 -1.86 19.69 -1.17
N VAL A 56 -2.28 18.58 -1.77
CA VAL A 56 -3.54 17.89 -1.43
C VAL A 56 -3.23 16.53 -0.78
N PRO A 57 -3.85 16.19 0.37
CA PRO A 57 -3.76 14.84 0.92
C PRO A 57 -4.33 13.78 -0.05
N LEU A 58 -3.72 12.59 -0.13
CA LEU A 58 -4.14 11.55 -1.08
C LEU A 58 -5.63 11.17 -0.97
N TRP A 59 -6.18 11.08 0.25
CA TRP A 59 -7.58 10.74 0.46
C TRP A 59 -8.54 11.82 -0.11
N ILE A 60 -8.13 13.09 -0.11
CA ILE A 60 -8.86 14.18 -0.78
C ILE A 60 -8.72 14.05 -2.30
N LEU A 61 -7.51 13.75 -2.80
CA LEU A 61 -7.29 13.53 -4.23
C LEU A 61 -8.18 12.39 -4.77
N PHE A 62 -8.47 11.38 -3.95
CA PHE A 62 -9.36 10.27 -4.27
C PHE A 62 -10.86 10.53 -4.02
N GLY A 63 -11.25 11.77 -3.71
CA GLY A 63 -12.66 12.17 -3.60
C GLY A 63 -13.14 12.44 -2.18
N GLY A 64 -12.29 12.29 -1.15
CA GLY A 64 -12.55 12.85 0.18
C GLY A 64 -13.67 12.15 0.98
N ALA A 65 -13.91 10.86 0.76
CA ALA A 65 -15.05 10.15 1.36
C ALA A 65 -15.01 10.08 2.91
N SER A 66 -13.82 9.90 3.49
CA SER A 66 -13.60 9.86 4.94
C SER A 66 -12.13 10.14 5.24
N ASP A 67 -11.86 10.79 6.37
CA ASP A 67 -10.53 10.98 6.96
C ASP A 67 -10.20 9.96 8.07
N CYS A 68 -11.16 9.07 8.38
CA CYS A 68 -11.00 8.02 9.38
C CYS A 68 -11.38 6.65 8.79
N ILE A 69 -10.59 5.63 9.15
CA ILE A 69 -10.87 4.23 8.85
C ILE A 69 -10.73 3.41 10.12
N THR A 70 -11.65 2.47 10.35
CA THR A 70 -11.51 1.48 11.42
C THR A 70 -10.57 0.39 10.92
N THR A 71 -9.52 0.09 11.70
CA THR A 71 -8.54 -0.95 11.36
C THR A 71 -8.59 -2.07 12.38
N ASP A 72 -8.35 -3.29 11.90
CA ASP A 72 -8.22 -4.48 12.75
C ASP A 72 -6.75 -4.70 13.11
N ILE A 73 -6.49 -5.36 14.26
CA ILE A 73 -5.16 -5.89 14.57
C ILE A 73 -5.10 -7.37 14.19
N THR A 74 -4.00 -7.76 13.54
CA THR A 74 -3.66 -9.18 13.34
C THR A 74 -2.99 -9.74 14.58
N ILE A 75 -3.61 -10.73 15.22
CA ILE A 75 -2.99 -11.55 16.26
C ILE A 75 -2.14 -12.61 15.56
N PRO A 76 -0.82 -12.66 15.83
CA PRO A 76 0.09 -13.60 15.17
C PRO A 76 -0.25 -15.06 15.52
N ILE A 77 0.30 -15.99 14.76
CA ILE A 77 0.16 -17.43 15.01
C ILE A 77 0.94 -17.77 16.30
N VAL A 78 0.23 -17.92 17.41
CA VAL A 78 0.76 -18.24 18.74
C VAL A 78 -0.15 -19.27 19.43
N SER A 79 0.20 -19.70 20.65
CA SER A 79 -0.69 -20.59 21.40
C SER A 79 -2.03 -19.90 21.73
N PRO A 80 -3.13 -20.66 21.93
CA PRO A 80 -4.43 -20.07 22.25
C PRO A 80 -4.42 -19.15 23.49
N ALA A 81 -3.58 -19.48 24.49
CA ALA A 81 -3.44 -18.68 25.70
C ALA A 81 -2.77 -17.32 25.42
N GLU A 82 -1.69 -17.32 24.62
CA GLU A 82 -0.99 -16.10 24.21
C GLU A 82 -1.87 -15.24 23.28
N ALA A 83 -2.63 -15.86 22.38
CA ALA A 83 -3.58 -15.15 21.52
C ALA A 83 -4.67 -14.44 22.33
N ALA A 84 -5.19 -15.09 23.38
CA ALA A 84 -6.17 -14.49 24.28
C ALA A 84 -5.59 -13.28 25.03
N GLU A 85 -4.35 -13.36 25.50
CA GLU A 85 -3.66 -12.25 26.16
C GLU A 85 -3.45 -11.06 25.20
N LEU A 86 -2.95 -11.31 23.98
CA LEU A 86 -2.78 -10.28 22.94
C LEU A 86 -4.11 -9.63 22.53
N GLY A 87 -5.19 -10.42 22.49
CA GLY A 87 -6.55 -9.93 22.28
C GLY A 87 -6.95 -8.92 23.36
N LEU A 88 -6.83 -9.30 24.64
CA LEU A 88 -7.16 -8.44 25.77
C LEU A 88 -6.32 -7.15 25.79
N GLN A 89 -5.03 -7.23 25.49
CA GLN A 89 -4.15 -6.06 25.40
C GLN A 89 -4.62 -5.07 24.32
N SER A 90 -5.12 -5.56 23.18
CA SER A 90 -5.53 -4.66 22.10
C SER A 90 -6.91 -4.00 22.34
N ILE A 91 -7.79 -4.62 23.15
CA ILE A 91 -9.01 -3.96 23.65
C ILE A 91 -8.63 -2.73 24.48
N GLY A 92 -7.59 -2.85 25.32
CA GLY A 92 -7.03 -1.74 26.09
C GLY A 92 -6.55 -0.57 25.21
N ASN A 93 -6.14 -0.86 23.97
CA ASN A 93 -5.72 0.12 22.97
C ASN A 93 -6.87 0.66 22.11
N LYS A 94 -8.14 0.43 22.50
CA LYS A 94 -9.36 0.87 21.79
C LYS A 94 -9.50 0.33 20.37
N ILE A 95 -8.96 -0.85 20.10
CA ILE A 95 -9.11 -1.53 18.81
C ILE A 95 -10.10 -2.66 19.00
N PRO A 96 -11.34 -2.53 18.50
CA PRO A 96 -12.43 -3.45 18.81
C PRO A 96 -12.44 -4.72 17.94
N ASN A 97 -11.69 -4.74 16.84
CA ASN A 97 -11.75 -5.79 15.84
C ASN A 97 -10.41 -6.52 15.71
N PHE A 98 -10.47 -7.84 15.50
CA PHE A 98 -9.32 -8.75 15.52
C PHE A 98 -9.36 -9.72 14.36
N LYS A 99 -8.19 -10.00 13.79
CA LYS A 99 -7.96 -11.14 12.90
C LYS A 99 -7.00 -12.12 13.57
N VAL A 100 -7.44 -13.35 13.82
CA VAL A 100 -6.62 -14.41 14.40
C VAL A 100 -6.12 -15.32 13.29
N GLU A 101 -4.80 -15.53 13.22
CA GLU A 101 -4.22 -16.51 12.31
C GLU A 101 -4.08 -17.87 13.00
N GLY A 102 -4.69 -18.90 12.41
CA GLY A 102 -4.56 -20.28 12.88
C GLY A 102 -3.25 -20.93 12.42
N GLY A 103 -2.66 -21.77 13.27
CA GLY A 103 -1.61 -22.69 12.85
C GLY A 103 -2.15 -23.77 11.91
N LYS A 104 -1.30 -24.35 11.08
CA LYS A 104 -1.64 -25.59 10.35
C LYS A 104 -1.96 -26.69 11.36
N GLU A 105 -3.08 -27.38 11.19
CA GLU A 105 -3.28 -28.71 11.79
C GLU A 105 -2.14 -29.64 11.33
N PRO A 106 -1.65 -30.54 12.20
CA PRO A 106 -0.55 -31.46 11.86
C PRO A 106 -0.88 -32.40 10.69
#